data_AF-A0A8D2B827-F1
#
_entry.id   AF-A0A8D2B827-F1
#
_cell.length_a   1.000
_cell.length_b   1.000
_cell.length_c   1.000
_cell.angle_alpha   90.00
_cell.angle_beta   90.00
_cell.angle_gamma   90.00
#
_symmetry.space_group_name_H-M   'P 1'
#
loop_
_entity.id
_entity.type
_entity.pdbx_description
1 polymer ?
#
loop_
_entity_poly.entity_id
_entity_poly.type
_entity_poly.pdbx_seq_one_letter_code
_entity_poly.pdbx_strand_id
1 'polypeptide(L)'
;MAGSRLETVGSVFSRTRDLLRSGVLKEKPLWYDIYEAFPPLREPVFQRPRLRYGKAKALIQDIWYHEDRIRAKFYSSYGSGQKAFDLFNPNFKSNCQRFVEKYMELQNLGEVDEEKLFVETGKALLAQGVILRRVGEAKTVSTLLRLLLLDLG
;
A
#
# COMPACT_ATOMS: atom_id res chain seq x y z
N MET A 1 -32.51 36.86 -1.30
CA MET A 1 -31.06 37.12 -1.25
C MET A 1 -30.46 36.86 -2.62
N ALA A 2 -29.72 37.81 -3.18
CA ALA A 2 -29.03 37.63 -4.46
C ALA A 2 -27.76 36.78 -4.25
N GLY A 3 -27.49 35.85 -5.17
CA GLY A 3 -26.32 34.97 -5.12
C GLY A 3 -26.14 34.22 -6.44
N SER A 4 -24.94 33.71 -6.69
CA SER A 4 -24.63 32.94 -7.90
C SER A 4 -24.72 31.44 -7.64
N ARG A 5 -25.56 30.74 -8.42
CA ARG A 5 -25.70 29.27 -8.40
C ARG A 5 -24.90 28.57 -9.51
N LEU A 6 -24.03 29.29 -10.23
CA LEU A 6 -23.24 28.75 -11.35
C LEU A 6 -22.05 27.92 -10.84
N GLU A 7 -22.24 26.63 -10.60
CA GLU A 7 -21.23 25.73 -10.05
C GLU A 7 -20.10 25.38 -11.02
N THR A 8 -20.37 25.44 -12.33
CA THR A 8 -19.38 25.14 -13.39
C THR A 8 -18.48 26.32 -13.75
N VAL A 9 -18.79 27.52 -13.25
CA VAL A 9 -18.10 28.77 -13.58
C VAL A 9 -17.22 29.21 -12.41
N GLY A 10 -15.91 29.10 -12.57
CA GLY A 10 -14.93 29.52 -11.55
C GLY A 10 -15.07 28.76 -10.22
N SER A 11 -14.71 29.42 -9.13
CA SER A 11 -14.85 28.90 -7.77
C SER A 11 -15.93 29.66 -7.00
N VAL A 12 -16.31 29.16 -5.82
CA VAL A 12 -17.18 29.92 -4.91
C VAL A 12 -16.50 31.23 -4.49
N PHE A 13 -15.20 31.20 -4.21
CA PHE A 13 -14.45 32.37 -3.78
C PHE A 13 -14.40 33.45 -4.86
N SER A 14 -14.06 33.09 -6.11
CA SER A 14 -14.00 34.04 -7.22
C SER A 14 -15.38 34.69 -7.46
N ARG A 15 -16.45 33.88 -7.48
CA ARG A 15 -17.81 34.36 -7.68
C ARG A 15 -18.28 35.27 -6.54
N THR A 16 -18.02 34.91 -5.29
CA THR A 16 -18.39 35.74 -4.13
C THR A 16 -17.60 37.04 -4.11
N ARG A 17 -16.29 37.01 -4.38
CA ARG A 17 -15.45 38.22 -4.49
C ARG A 17 -16.00 39.18 -5.54
N ASP A 18 -16.35 38.69 -6.72
CA ASP A 18 -16.80 39.54 -7.82
C ASP A 18 -18.22 40.09 -7.55
N LEU A 19 -19.09 39.32 -6.87
CA LEU A 19 -20.39 39.79 -6.38
C LEU A 19 -20.29 40.85 -5.27
N LEU A 20 -19.31 40.73 -4.38
CA LEU A 20 -19.01 41.77 -3.37
C LEU A 20 -18.49 43.04 -4.05
N ARG A 21 -17.54 42.92 -4.98
CA ARG A 21 -16.96 44.07 -5.70
C ARG A 21 -17.97 44.83 -6.56
N SER A 22 -18.93 44.13 -7.15
CA SER A 22 -20.01 44.74 -7.95
C SER A 22 -21.16 45.31 -7.10
N GLY A 23 -21.14 45.13 -5.77
CA GLY A 23 -22.18 45.60 -4.86
C GLY A 23 -23.49 44.80 -4.92
N VAL A 24 -23.54 43.70 -5.68
CA VAL A 24 -24.71 42.80 -5.73
C VAL A 24 -24.88 42.06 -4.41
N LEU A 25 -23.77 41.60 -3.83
CA LEU A 25 -23.73 41.02 -2.50
C LEU A 25 -23.35 42.13 -1.49
N LYS A 26 -24.30 42.54 -0.65
CA LYS A 26 -24.11 43.62 0.32
C LYS A 26 -23.34 43.18 1.57
N GLU A 27 -23.57 41.94 2.00
CA GLU A 27 -22.98 41.39 3.21
C GLU A 27 -21.92 40.36 2.86
N LYS A 28 -20.71 40.56 3.39
CA LYS A 28 -19.59 39.64 3.23
C LYS A 28 -19.85 38.35 4.03
N PRO A 29 -19.78 37.16 3.42
CA PRO A 29 -19.98 35.91 4.15
C PRO A 29 -18.91 35.69 5.22
N LEU A 30 -19.28 35.07 6.34
CA LEU A 30 -18.38 34.80 7.47
C LEU A 30 -17.11 34.03 7.08
N TRP A 31 -17.21 33.10 6.12
CA TRP A 31 -16.09 32.28 5.68
C TRP A 31 -15.10 33.02 4.76
N TYR A 32 -15.47 34.19 4.22
CA TYR A 32 -14.69 34.86 3.17
C TYR A 32 -13.29 35.26 3.65
N ASP A 33 -13.20 35.86 4.83
CA ASP A 33 -11.92 36.32 5.41
C ASP A 33 -11.01 35.14 5.76
N ILE A 34 -11.60 34.05 6.21
CA ILE A 34 -10.87 32.81 6.52
C ILE A 34 -10.24 32.25 5.25
N TYR A 35 -11.00 32.23 4.15
CA TYR A 35 -10.50 31.77 2.85
C TYR A 35 -9.43 32.70 2.27
N GLU A 36 -9.60 34.01 2.42
CA GLU A 36 -8.62 35.00 1.95
C GLU A 36 -7.30 34.94 2.72
N ALA A 37 -7.37 34.74 4.05
CA ALA A 37 -6.19 34.59 4.90
C ALA A 37 -5.47 33.24 4.70
N PHE A 38 -6.23 32.16 4.52
CA PHE A 38 -5.71 30.80 4.40
C PHE A 38 -6.27 30.09 3.15
N PRO A 39 -5.87 30.52 1.94
CA PRO A 39 -6.38 29.92 0.71
C PRO A 39 -5.88 28.48 0.55
N PRO A 40 -6.68 27.58 -0.05
CA PRO A 40 -6.24 26.22 -0.34
C PRO A 40 -5.14 26.21 -1.41
N LEU A 41 -4.31 25.15 -1.42
CA LEU A 41 -3.26 24.96 -2.42
C LEU A 41 -3.77 24.97 -3.87
N ARG A 42 -5.01 24.52 -4.06
CA ARG A 42 -5.68 24.48 -5.36
C ARG A 42 -7.07 25.07 -5.24
N GLU A 43 -7.39 26.00 -6.11
CA GLU A 43 -8.71 26.61 -6.17
C GLU A 43 -9.79 25.58 -6.59
N PRO A 44 -10.94 25.51 -5.90
CA PRO A 44 -12.01 24.54 -6.17
C PRO A 44 -12.82 24.95 -7.39
N VAL A 45 -12.20 24.87 -8.56
CA VAL A 45 -12.84 25.11 -9.87
C VAL A 45 -13.38 23.78 -10.40
N PHE A 46 -14.60 23.82 -10.95
CA PHE A 46 -15.19 22.66 -11.60
C PHE A 46 -14.33 22.18 -12.77
N GLN A 47 -14.03 20.88 -12.79
CA GLN A 47 -13.36 20.22 -13.90
C GLN A 47 -14.15 19.00 -14.33
N ARG A 48 -14.58 18.98 -15.60
CA ARG A 48 -15.26 17.82 -16.16
C ARG A 48 -14.25 16.68 -16.34
N PRO A 49 -14.43 15.52 -15.69
CA PRO A 49 -13.56 14.38 -15.90
C PRO A 49 -13.67 13.92 -17.36
N ARG A 50 -12.52 13.78 -18.04
CA ARG A 50 -12.44 13.32 -19.42
C ARG A 50 -11.82 11.93 -19.47
N LEU A 51 -12.38 11.07 -20.31
CA LEU A 51 -11.80 9.76 -20.60
C LEU A 51 -10.47 9.93 -21.35
N ARG A 52 -9.56 8.99 -21.11
CA ARG A 52 -8.28 8.90 -21.82
C ARG A 52 -8.47 7.98 -23.02
N TYR A 53 -8.03 8.42 -24.19
CA TYR A 53 -8.11 7.65 -25.44
C TYR A 53 -6.72 7.49 -26.07
N GLY A 54 -6.59 6.55 -27.02
CA GLY A 54 -5.33 6.30 -27.73
C GLY A 54 -4.23 5.79 -26.79
N LYS A 55 -3.06 6.45 -26.82
CA LYS A 55 -1.88 6.07 -26.03
C LYS A 55 -1.81 6.75 -24.65
N ALA A 56 -2.84 7.50 -24.25
CA ALA A 56 -2.84 8.21 -22.98
C ALA A 56 -2.96 7.25 -21.79
N LYS A 57 -1.95 7.24 -20.91
CA LYS A 57 -1.91 6.46 -19.68
C LYS A 57 -1.99 7.35 -18.44
N ALA A 58 -2.27 6.76 -17.29
CA ALA A 58 -2.10 7.44 -16.01
C ALA A 58 -0.61 7.68 -15.74
N LEU A 59 -0.29 8.75 -15.00
CA LEU A 59 1.08 9.08 -14.61
C LEU A 59 1.55 8.31 -13.35
N ILE A 60 0.65 7.57 -12.71
CA ILE A 60 0.92 6.83 -11.48
C ILE A 60 1.75 5.60 -11.84
N GLN A 61 2.80 5.37 -11.05
CA GLN A 61 3.72 4.24 -11.18
C GLN A 61 3.44 3.21 -10.08
N ASP A 62 3.76 1.95 -10.36
CA ASP A 62 3.73 0.90 -9.34
C ASP A 62 4.83 1.11 -8.31
N ILE A 63 4.54 0.83 -7.04
CA ILE A 63 5.48 0.99 -5.93
C ILE A 63 6.13 -0.37 -5.66
N TRP A 64 7.42 -0.48 -5.95
CA TRP A 64 8.22 -1.69 -5.72
C TRP A 64 9.44 -1.37 -4.87
N TYR A 65 9.75 -2.25 -3.92
CA TYR A 65 10.95 -2.17 -3.09
C TYR A 65 11.88 -3.36 -3.37
N HIS A 66 13.15 -3.22 -3.00
CA HIS A 66 14.13 -4.28 -3.22
C HIS A 66 13.79 -5.55 -2.44
N GLU A 67 13.26 -5.40 -1.23
CA GLU A 67 12.82 -6.50 -0.41
C GLU A 67 11.62 -7.27 -0.96
N ASP A 68 10.85 -6.71 -1.89
CA ASP A 68 9.71 -7.41 -2.49
C ASP A 68 10.16 -8.63 -3.29
N ARG A 69 11.39 -8.61 -3.83
CA ARG A 69 12.01 -9.79 -4.46
C ARG A 69 12.22 -10.93 -3.45
N ILE A 70 12.69 -10.59 -2.25
CA ILE A 70 12.92 -11.54 -1.15
C ILE A 70 11.58 -12.06 -0.63
N ARG A 71 10.60 -11.18 -0.43
CA ARG A 71 9.23 -11.55 -0.01
C ARG A 71 8.57 -12.49 -1.00
N ALA A 72 8.70 -12.23 -2.30
CA ALA A 72 8.18 -13.09 -3.35
C ALA A 72 8.78 -14.51 -3.24
N LYS A 73 10.11 -14.62 -3.13
CA LYS A 73 10.79 -15.92 -2.95
C LYS A 73 10.38 -16.62 -1.65
N PHE A 74 10.22 -15.88 -0.56
CA PHE A 74 9.76 -16.42 0.72
C PHE A 74 8.35 -17.02 0.58
N TYR A 75 7.40 -16.27 0.03
CA TYR A 75 6.01 -16.73 -0.12
C TYR A 75 5.88 -17.87 -1.14
N SER A 76 6.68 -17.88 -2.21
CA SER A 76 6.73 -19.02 -3.13
C SER A 76 7.25 -20.30 -2.45
N SER A 77 8.21 -20.17 -1.53
CA SER A 77 8.86 -21.32 -0.88
C SER A 77 8.08 -21.84 0.34
N TYR A 78 7.62 -20.94 1.20
CA TYR A 78 7.04 -21.25 2.52
C TYR A 78 5.56 -20.90 2.64
N GLY A 79 5.02 -20.07 1.73
CA GLY A 79 3.63 -19.61 1.80
C GLY A 79 3.35 -18.65 2.95
N SER A 80 2.06 -18.42 3.20
CA SER A 80 1.61 -17.65 4.36
C SER A 80 1.72 -18.55 5.59
N GLY A 81 2.74 -18.33 6.42
CA GLY A 81 3.00 -19.14 7.61
C GLY A 81 1.85 -19.14 8.63
N GLN A 82 2.00 -19.91 9.73
CA GLN A 82 0.95 -20.09 10.74
C GLN A 82 0.62 -18.82 11.54
N LYS A 83 1.60 -17.91 11.68
CA LYS A 83 1.43 -16.66 12.42
C LYS A 83 0.60 -15.68 11.58
N ALA A 84 -0.65 -15.44 12.00
CA ALA A 84 -1.52 -14.44 11.40
C ALA A 84 -0.91 -13.03 11.51
N PHE A 85 -1.25 -12.17 10.55
CA PHE A 85 -0.85 -10.77 10.59
C PHE A 85 -1.71 -10.02 11.59
N ASP A 86 -1.07 -9.26 12.48
CA ASP A 86 -1.74 -8.25 13.30
C ASP A 86 -1.52 -6.89 12.64
N LEU A 87 -2.56 -6.41 11.95
CA LEU A 87 -2.52 -5.12 11.23
C LEU A 87 -2.85 -3.93 12.14
N PHE A 88 -3.26 -4.16 13.40
CA PHE A 88 -3.54 -3.08 14.36
C PHE A 88 -2.27 -2.58 15.03
N ASN A 89 -1.25 -3.43 15.14
CA ASN A 89 0.03 -3.07 15.72
C ASN A 89 0.98 -2.50 14.65
N PRO A 90 1.36 -1.21 14.72
CA PRO A 90 2.25 -0.59 13.73
C PRO A 90 3.67 -1.18 13.73
N ASN A 91 4.08 -1.81 14.84
CA ASN A 91 5.40 -2.42 15.00
C ASN A 91 5.37 -3.95 14.80
N PHE A 92 4.30 -4.48 14.19
CA PHE A 92 4.18 -5.92 13.97
C PHE A 92 5.22 -6.43 12.97
N LYS A 93 6.08 -7.34 13.44
CA LYS A 93 7.01 -8.09 12.57
C LYS A 93 6.45 -9.47 12.24
N SER A 94 6.09 -9.64 10.97
CA SER A 94 5.73 -10.95 10.40
C SER A 94 6.96 -11.85 10.27
N ASN A 95 6.75 -13.16 10.11
CA ASN A 95 7.86 -14.09 9.89
C ASN A 95 8.60 -13.77 8.58
N CYS A 96 7.87 -13.34 7.54
CA CYS A 96 8.45 -12.87 6.29
C CYS A 96 9.30 -11.60 6.51
N GLN A 97 8.83 -10.65 7.31
CA GLN A 97 9.61 -9.45 7.63
C GLN A 97 10.90 -9.77 8.41
N ARG A 98 10.83 -10.69 9.39
CA ARG A 98 12.04 -11.18 10.09
C ARG A 98 13.01 -11.87 9.14
N PHE A 99 12.49 -12.62 8.16
CA PHE A 99 13.32 -13.25 7.13
C PHE A 99 14.03 -12.21 6.28
N VAL A 100 13.31 -11.18 5.82
CA VAL A 100 13.87 -10.07 5.04
C VAL A 100 14.95 -9.33 5.81
N GLU A 101 14.69 -8.97 7.08
CA GLU A 101 15.68 -8.32 7.94
C GLU A 101 16.96 -9.15 8.06
N LYS A 102 16.81 -10.46 8.35
CA LYS A 102 17.96 -11.34 8.49
C LYS A 102 18.70 -11.57 7.17
N TYR A 103 17.98 -11.63 6.06
CA TYR A 103 18.56 -11.74 4.73
C TYR A 103 19.44 -10.52 4.41
N MET A 104 18.93 -9.30 4.67
CA MET A 104 19.69 -8.06 4.44
C MET A 104 20.88 -7.93 5.38
N GLU A 105 20.76 -8.36 6.64
CA GLU A 105 21.90 -8.42 7.56
C GLU A 105 23.02 -9.29 7.01
N LEU A 106 22.70 -10.50 6.52
CA LEU A 106 23.69 -11.40 5.93
C LEU A 106 24.25 -10.86 4.61
N GLN A 107 23.41 -10.20 3.79
CA GLN A 107 23.85 -9.57 2.55
C GLN A 107 24.90 -8.47 2.80
N ASN A 108 24.75 -7.71 3.87
CA ASN A 108 25.67 -6.64 4.21
C ASN A 108 27.01 -7.15 4.76
N LEU A 109 27.08 -8.41 5.22
CA LEU A 109 28.31 -9.02 5.74
C LEU A 109 29.23 -9.52 4.61
N GLY A 110 28.73 -9.68 3.38
CA GLY A 110 29.54 -10.02 2.22
C GLY A 110 28.73 -10.33 0.96
N GLU A 111 29.40 -10.31 -0.20
CA GLU A 111 28.80 -10.73 -1.47
C GLU A 111 28.70 -12.26 -1.52
N VAL A 112 27.53 -12.76 -1.12
CA VAL A 112 27.19 -14.18 -1.20
C VAL A 112 26.13 -14.37 -2.29
N ASP A 113 26.24 -15.50 -2.98
CA ASP A 113 25.24 -15.98 -3.94
C ASP A 113 23.82 -16.01 -3.32
N GLU A 114 22.83 -15.59 -4.12
CA GLU A 114 21.46 -15.33 -3.66
C GLU A 114 20.81 -16.57 -3.06
N GLU A 115 21.08 -17.74 -3.66
CA GLU A 115 20.56 -19.04 -3.21
C GLU A 115 21.16 -19.46 -1.87
N LYS A 116 22.47 -19.27 -1.70
CA LYS A 116 23.16 -19.57 -0.44
C LYS A 116 22.65 -18.66 0.67
N LEU A 117 22.53 -17.37 0.39
CA LEU A 117 22.02 -16.39 1.35
C LEU A 117 20.60 -16.74 1.82
N PHE A 118 19.73 -17.16 0.89
CA PHE A 118 18.37 -17.57 1.22
C PHE A 118 18.33 -18.79 2.16
N VAL A 119 19.17 -19.80 1.88
CA VAL A 119 19.25 -21.02 2.69
C VAL A 119 19.84 -20.72 4.08
N GLU A 120 20.89 -19.91 4.16
CA GLU A 120 21.51 -19.51 5.42
C GLU A 120 20.57 -18.68 6.29
N THR A 121 19.81 -17.76 5.68
CA THR A 121 18.77 -16.99 6.36
C THR A 121 17.72 -17.92 6.98
N GLY A 122 17.27 -18.92 6.22
CA GLY A 122 16.34 -19.93 6.73
C GLY A 122 16.89 -20.71 7.93
N LYS A 123 18.15 -21.14 7.86
CA LYS A 123 18.84 -21.82 8.98
C LYS A 123 18.95 -20.92 10.21
N ALA A 124 19.31 -19.65 10.03
CA ALA A 124 19.42 -18.68 11.11
C ALA A 124 18.07 -18.45 11.83
N LEU A 125 16.97 -18.36 11.08
CA LEU A 125 15.64 -18.20 11.65
C LEU A 125 15.12 -19.47 12.35
N LEU A 126 15.45 -20.66 11.83
CA LEU A 126 15.16 -21.91 12.52
C LEU A 126 15.90 -22.00 13.87
N ALA A 127 17.17 -21.55 13.92
CA ALA A 127 17.92 -21.47 15.17
C ALA A 127 17.30 -20.48 16.19
N GLN A 128 16.56 -19.48 15.72
CA GLN A 128 15.79 -18.55 16.56
C GLN A 128 14.39 -19.08 16.93
N GLY A 129 14.05 -20.32 16.56
CA GLY A 129 12.76 -20.95 16.85
C GLY A 129 11.60 -20.51 15.95
N VAL A 130 11.86 -19.86 14.81
CA VAL A 130 10.82 -19.52 13.84
C VAL A 130 10.44 -20.75 13.02
N ILE A 131 9.14 -21.08 12.97
CA ILE A 131 8.64 -22.22 12.19
C ILE A 131 8.55 -21.83 10.71
N LEU A 132 9.32 -22.53 9.86
CA LEU A 132 9.31 -22.39 8.40
C LEU A 132 8.92 -23.72 7.76
N ARG A 133 7.72 -23.82 7.19
CA ARG A 133 7.22 -25.02 6.50
C ARG A 133 7.20 -24.80 5.00
N ARG A 134 7.90 -25.64 4.23
CA ARG A 134 7.89 -25.52 2.76
C ARG A 134 6.57 -26.01 2.16
N VAL A 135 6.09 -25.31 1.14
CA VAL A 135 4.80 -25.61 0.45
C VAL A 135 4.83 -26.99 -0.22
N GLY A 136 6.01 -27.49 -0.63
CA GLY A 136 6.17 -28.81 -1.24
C GLY A 136 6.02 -30.00 -0.27
N GLU A 137 6.54 -29.89 0.96
CA GLU A 137 6.48 -30.95 1.98
C GLU A 137 5.10 -31.03 2.66
N ALA A 138 4.35 -29.93 2.67
CA ALA A 138 3.00 -29.92 3.23
C ALA A 138 2.02 -30.78 2.42
N LYS A 139 2.20 -30.83 1.09
CA LYS A 139 1.37 -31.64 0.20
C LYS A 139 1.59 -33.13 0.43
N THR A 140 2.84 -33.59 0.50
CA THR A 140 3.17 -35.03 0.67
C THR A 140 2.65 -35.61 1.98
N VAL A 141 2.76 -34.87 3.09
CA VAL A 141 2.20 -35.30 4.39
C VAL A 141 0.67 -35.36 4.33
N SER A 142 0.02 -34.39 3.67
CA SER A 142 -1.44 -34.40 3.47
C SER A 142 -1.92 -35.56 2.60
N THR A 143 -1.19 -35.93 1.54
CA THR A 143 -1.56 -37.08 0.70
C THR A 143 -1.34 -38.40 1.43
N LEU A 144 -0.23 -38.54 2.17
CA LEU A 144 0.08 -39.76 2.92
C LEU A 144 -0.93 -40.01 4.05
N LEU A 145 -1.34 -38.97 4.78
CA LEU A 145 -2.39 -39.07 5.80
C LEU A 145 -3.74 -39.47 5.18
N ARG A 146 -4.03 -38.99 3.98
CA ARG A 146 -5.26 -39.32 3.25
C ARG A 146 -5.28 -40.74 2.71
N LEU A 147 -4.12 -41.25 2.27
CA LEU A 147 -3.96 -42.65 1.84
C LEU A 147 -4.06 -43.61 3.04
N LEU A 148 -3.36 -43.32 4.15
CA LEU A 148 -3.42 -44.14 5.36
C LEU A 148 -4.83 -44.22 5.99
N LEU A 149 -5.64 -43.17 5.85
CA LEU A 149 -7.03 -43.16 6.32
C LEU A 149 -8.00 -43.90 5.38
N LEU A 150 -7.64 -44.13 4.12
CA LEU A 150 -8.43 -44.91 3.16
C LEU A 150 -8.14 -46.41 3.26
N ASP A 151 -6.96 -46.80 3.75
CA ASP A 151 -6.54 -48.20 3.93
C ASP A 151 -7.05 -48.84 5.25
N LEU A 152 -7.75 -48.07 6.09
CA LEU A 152 -8.33 -48.50 7.37
C LEU A 152 -9.87 -48.64 7.35
N GLY A 153 -10.50 -48.60 6.18
CA GLY A 153 -11.95 -48.69 5.98
C GLY A 153 -12.42 -50.01 5.36
#